data_AF-A0A6N2S939-F1
#
_entry.id   AF-A0A6N2S939-F1
#
_cell.length_a   1.000
_cell.length_b   1.000
_cell.length_c   1.000
_cell.angle_alpha   90.00
_cell.angle_beta   90.00
_cell.angle_gamma   90.00
#
_symmetry.space_group_name_H-M   'P 1'
#
loop_
_entity.id
_entity.type
_entity.pdbx_description
1 polymer ?
#
loop_
_entity_poly.entity_id
_entity_poly.type
_entity_poly.pdbx_seq_one_letter_code
_entity_poly.pdbx_strand_id
1 'polypeptide(L)'
;MKIILHILLYLLTFFAYLGAVGWAIEQGSAKMSGDAMSQGMKQAFSTLFYTVLVIVAVYVVSVLIAKFLLKGSILLSACINAGLILLWVAIFVFASLNKKVRPISDYLLVEINSPRLYPVTVSDCKITLSNGEAYRFGRKGHKMIAVEGDAWGKEGEITYIPGDSLPAHIDISYLSYVEDKVYHVEADLPVEKLNKLYHQGWLNGWNEEQHYDGLVIGCAPFGIVKIWLRSDIHGGRRTELCSFKGKEDWEALLGYKMDCNGIHYKCDKERVRNKVWENQETNGLPDTLFFDNSHIRYNYRIVVETESPDDKLHNMELVLCNGEYDNTSQSKTPDCDYKMQVCPKYIRLEWRYRRKNTCLDFNPKEIVEFFNSSFGDDCSQPGDLVIRLDEYGNLKKISLKIGKNVYRYDKEAEKEQ
;
A
#
# COMPACT_ATOMS: atom_id res chain seq x y z
N MET A 1 -43.90 14.53 -43.22
CA MET A 1 -43.63 13.08 -43.30
C MET A 1 -42.14 12.75 -43.19
N LYS A 2 -41.23 13.35 -43.99
CA LYS A 2 -39.78 13.05 -43.93
C LYS A 2 -39.12 13.34 -42.57
N ILE A 3 -39.45 14.43 -41.89
CA ILE A 3 -38.84 14.81 -40.60
C ILE A 3 -39.25 13.85 -39.46
N ILE A 4 -40.52 13.42 -39.43
CA ILE A 4 -41.01 12.46 -38.43
C ILE A 4 -40.32 11.11 -38.61
N LEU A 5 -40.08 10.69 -39.86
CA LEU A 5 -39.30 9.49 -40.17
C LEU A 5 -37.82 9.62 -39.73
N HIS A 6 -37.23 10.82 -39.78
CA HIS A 6 -35.87 11.09 -39.28
C HIS A 6 -35.79 10.97 -37.75
N ILE A 7 -36.77 11.51 -37.04
CA ILE A 7 -36.84 11.44 -35.57
C ILE A 7 -37.02 9.99 -35.13
N LEU A 8 -37.89 9.24 -35.81
CA LEU A 8 -38.10 7.81 -35.56
C LEU A 8 -36.85 6.97 -35.81
N LEU A 9 -36.13 7.22 -36.90
CA LEU A 9 -34.90 6.46 -37.22
C LEU A 9 -33.78 6.77 -36.20
N TYR A 10 -33.62 8.03 -35.80
CA TYR A 10 -32.66 8.43 -34.76
C TYR A 10 -33.00 7.83 -33.40
N LEU A 11 -34.28 7.87 -33.00
CA LEU A 11 -34.73 7.24 -31.76
C LEU A 11 -34.50 5.72 -31.79
N LEU A 12 -34.77 5.06 -32.91
CA LEU A 12 -34.47 3.63 -33.08
C LEU A 12 -32.99 3.32 -32.92
N THR A 13 -32.09 4.11 -33.52
CA THR A 13 -30.65 3.93 -33.35
C THR A 13 -30.17 4.24 -31.93
N PHE A 14 -30.80 5.23 -31.27
CA PHE A 14 -30.50 5.60 -29.88
C PHE A 14 -30.93 4.52 -28.88
N PHE A 15 -32.11 3.93 -29.06
CA PHE A 15 -32.58 2.84 -28.21
C PHE A 15 -31.82 1.53 -28.43
N ALA A 16 -31.43 1.22 -29.67
CA ALA A 16 -30.54 0.09 -29.95
C ALA A 16 -29.18 0.28 -29.26
N TYR A 17 -28.67 1.52 -29.20
CA TYR A 17 -27.44 1.86 -28.50
C TYR A 17 -27.55 1.73 -26.98
N LEU A 18 -28.64 2.23 -26.37
CA LEU A 18 -28.90 2.05 -24.93
C LEU A 18 -28.99 0.57 -24.54
N GLY A 19 -29.59 -0.27 -25.39
CA GLY A 19 -29.62 -1.72 -25.19
C GLY A 19 -28.23 -2.36 -25.20
N ALA A 20 -27.36 -1.96 -26.13
CA ALA A 20 -25.99 -2.45 -26.20
C ALA A 20 -25.13 -1.99 -25.01
N VAL A 21 -25.32 -0.77 -24.52
CA VAL A 21 -24.65 -0.24 -23.33
C VAL A 21 -25.13 -0.96 -22.06
N GLY A 22 -26.45 -1.17 -21.92
CA GLY A 22 -27.02 -1.93 -20.80
C GLY A 22 -26.47 -3.36 -20.73
N TRP A 23 -26.40 -4.04 -21.88
CA TRP A 23 -25.81 -5.38 -21.98
C TRP A 23 -24.31 -5.41 -21.61
N ALA A 24 -23.54 -4.40 -22.04
CA ALA A 24 -22.12 -4.27 -21.68
C ALA A 24 -21.91 -4.02 -20.17
N ILE A 25 -22.80 -3.25 -19.54
CA ILE A 25 -22.76 -2.99 -18.09
C ILE A 25 -23.13 -4.24 -17.29
N GLU A 26 -24.16 -5.00 -17.69
CA GLU A 26 -24.55 -6.25 -17.03
C GLU A 26 -23.43 -7.30 -17.09
N GLN A 27 -22.81 -7.47 -18.27
CA GLN A 27 -21.70 -8.41 -18.46
C GLN A 27 -20.43 -7.98 -17.72
N GLY A 28 -20.21 -6.67 -17.51
CA GLY A 28 -19.15 -6.14 -16.66
C GLY A 28 -19.37 -6.35 -15.16
N SER A 29 -20.58 -6.72 -14.73
CA SER A 29 -20.92 -7.00 -13.33
C SER A 29 -20.83 -8.50 -12.96
N ALA A 30 -20.64 -9.38 -13.93
CA ALA A 30 -20.52 -10.81 -13.70
C ALA A 30 -19.14 -11.15 -13.11
N LYS A 31 -19.16 -11.46 -11.80
CA LYS A 31 -18.10 -12.05 -10.96
C LYS A 31 -17.08 -12.87 -11.76
N MET A 32 -15.82 -12.42 -11.82
CA MET A 32 -14.77 -13.06 -12.63
C MET A 32 -13.81 -13.89 -11.77
N SER A 33 -13.71 -15.18 -12.08
CA SER A 33 -12.71 -16.12 -11.58
C SER A 33 -11.67 -16.46 -12.67
N GLY A 34 -10.45 -16.78 -12.23
CA GLY A 34 -9.45 -17.65 -12.89
C GLY A 34 -8.94 -17.29 -14.29
N ASP A 35 -9.73 -17.56 -15.33
CA ASP A 35 -9.32 -17.51 -16.75
C ASP A 35 -9.59 -16.15 -17.43
N ALA A 36 -10.03 -15.18 -16.65
CA ALA A 36 -10.58 -13.90 -17.07
C ALA A 36 -9.59 -12.91 -17.72
N MET A 37 -8.27 -13.02 -17.55
CA MET A 37 -7.36 -11.96 -18.01
C MET A 37 -7.14 -11.95 -19.54
N SER A 38 -7.13 -13.14 -20.15
CA SER A 38 -7.11 -13.29 -21.63
C SER A 38 -8.44 -12.86 -22.25
N GLN A 39 -9.56 -13.12 -21.57
CA GLN A 39 -10.89 -12.72 -22.02
C GLN A 39 -11.17 -11.23 -21.78
N GLY A 40 -10.75 -10.66 -20.65
CA GLY A 40 -10.94 -9.25 -20.30
C GLY A 40 -10.15 -8.31 -21.21
N MET A 41 -8.92 -8.68 -21.59
CA MET A 41 -8.15 -7.92 -22.57
C MET A 41 -8.76 -8.06 -23.98
N LYS A 42 -9.19 -9.27 -24.37
CA LYS A 42 -9.96 -9.48 -25.62
C LYS A 42 -11.29 -8.73 -25.62
N GLN A 43 -11.97 -8.61 -24.48
CA GLN A 43 -13.22 -7.88 -24.31
C GLN A 43 -12.97 -6.36 -24.34
N ALA A 44 -11.92 -5.85 -23.70
CA ALA A 44 -11.55 -4.44 -23.78
C ALA A 44 -11.18 -4.04 -25.21
N PHE A 45 -10.37 -4.86 -25.91
CA PHE A 45 -10.06 -4.64 -27.34
C PHE A 45 -11.29 -4.79 -28.23
N SER A 46 -12.17 -5.75 -27.96
CA SER A 46 -13.44 -5.94 -28.67
C SER A 46 -14.34 -4.73 -28.49
N THR A 47 -14.53 -4.26 -27.25
CA THR A 47 -15.33 -3.07 -26.93
C THR A 47 -14.74 -1.83 -27.58
N LEU A 48 -13.42 -1.63 -27.53
CA LEU A 48 -12.77 -0.51 -28.20
C LEU A 48 -12.95 -0.58 -29.72
N PHE A 49 -12.76 -1.76 -30.31
CA PHE A 49 -12.92 -2.01 -31.74
C PHE A 49 -14.35 -1.74 -32.21
N TYR A 50 -15.36 -2.30 -31.53
CA TYR A 50 -16.76 -2.06 -31.84
C TYR A 50 -17.18 -0.60 -31.60
N THR A 51 -16.63 0.06 -30.58
CA THR A 51 -16.88 1.49 -30.35
C THR A 51 -16.34 2.35 -31.50
N VAL A 52 -15.12 2.08 -31.96
CA VAL A 52 -14.53 2.76 -33.13
C VAL A 52 -15.33 2.46 -34.40
N LEU A 53 -15.74 1.21 -34.62
CA LEU A 53 -16.56 0.81 -35.77
C LEU A 53 -17.91 1.51 -35.79
N VAL A 54 -18.57 1.63 -34.62
CA VAL A 54 -19.83 2.35 -34.47
C VAL A 54 -19.65 3.85 -34.71
N ILE A 55 -18.58 4.46 -34.19
CA ILE A 55 -18.27 5.88 -34.45
C ILE A 55 -18.05 6.12 -35.95
N VAL A 56 -17.28 5.25 -36.61
CA VAL A 56 -17.03 5.34 -38.06
C VAL A 56 -18.32 5.14 -38.85
N ALA A 57 -19.15 4.17 -38.48
CA ALA A 57 -20.44 3.93 -39.13
C ALA A 57 -21.39 5.12 -38.96
N VAL A 58 -21.50 5.67 -37.74
CA VAL A 58 -22.30 6.87 -37.46
C VAL A 58 -21.78 8.08 -38.22
N TYR A 59 -20.45 8.26 -38.31
CA TYR A 59 -19.84 9.34 -39.09
C TYR A 59 -20.14 9.21 -40.59
N VAL A 60 -19.93 8.04 -41.17
CA VAL A 60 -20.19 7.77 -42.60
C VAL A 60 -21.67 7.96 -42.93
N VAL A 61 -22.57 7.43 -42.08
CA VAL A 61 -24.02 7.60 -42.25
C VAL A 61 -24.41 9.06 -42.10
N SER A 62 -23.85 9.79 -41.15
CA SER A 62 -24.13 11.23 -40.96
C SER A 62 -23.64 12.08 -42.13
N VAL A 63 -22.46 11.78 -42.69
CA VAL A 63 -21.92 12.44 -43.88
C VAL A 63 -22.77 12.12 -45.12
N LEU A 64 -23.19 10.87 -45.28
CA LEU A 64 -24.07 10.45 -46.39
C LEU A 64 -25.45 11.11 -46.28
N ILE A 65 -26.04 11.16 -45.08
CA ILE A 65 -27.31 11.86 -44.79
C ILE A 65 -27.16 13.36 -45.08
N ALA A 66 -26.08 14.00 -44.62
CA ALA A 66 -25.81 15.40 -44.93
C ALA A 66 -25.69 15.65 -46.44
N LYS A 67 -24.99 14.77 -47.16
CA LYS A 67 -24.82 14.87 -48.62
C LYS A 67 -26.12 14.65 -49.39
N PHE A 68 -27.06 13.87 -48.85
CA PHE A 68 -28.34 13.53 -49.51
C PHE A 68 -29.49 14.47 -49.14
N LEU A 69 -29.49 15.05 -47.94
CA LEU A 69 -30.65 15.78 -47.38
C LEU A 69 -30.39 17.26 -47.11
N LEU A 70 -29.14 17.66 -46.83
CA LEU A 70 -28.73 19.05 -46.67
C LEU A 70 -27.98 19.44 -47.95
N LYS A 71 -28.69 19.95 -48.96
CA LYS A 71 -28.06 20.47 -50.21
C LYS A 71 -26.96 21.49 -49.90
N GLY A 72 -25.72 21.03 -49.73
CA GLY A 72 -24.49 21.83 -49.79
C GLY A 72 -23.88 22.40 -48.50
N SER A 73 -24.49 22.30 -47.31
CA SER A 73 -23.87 22.88 -46.10
C SER A 73 -22.99 21.89 -45.34
N ILE A 74 -21.79 21.65 -45.86
CA ILE A 74 -20.72 20.86 -45.22
C ILE A 74 -20.39 21.43 -43.83
N LEU A 75 -20.49 22.75 -43.66
CA LEU A 75 -20.18 23.44 -42.41
C LEU A 75 -21.13 23.05 -41.26
N LEU A 76 -22.44 22.96 -41.53
CA LEU A 76 -23.42 22.60 -40.50
C LEU A 76 -23.25 21.15 -40.02
N SER A 77 -22.92 20.24 -40.96
CA SER A 77 -22.60 18.85 -40.64
C SER A 77 -21.32 18.73 -39.82
N ALA A 78 -20.29 19.50 -40.17
CA ALA A 78 -19.04 19.56 -39.40
C ALA A 78 -19.26 20.09 -37.97
N CYS A 79 -20.09 21.12 -37.79
CA CYS A 79 -20.40 21.67 -36.47
C CYS A 79 -21.15 20.67 -35.57
N ILE A 80 -22.13 19.93 -36.12
CA ILE A 80 -22.87 18.91 -35.37
C ILE A 80 -21.94 17.77 -34.96
N ASN A 81 -21.08 17.30 -35.87
CA ASN A 81 -20.11 16.25 -35.57
C ASN A 81 -19.06 16.69 -34.54
N ALA A 82 -18.57 17.93 -34.62
CA ALA A 82 -17.65 18.48 -33.63
C ALA A 82 -18.30 18.58 -32.25
N GLY A 83 -19.56 19.01 -32.17
CA GLY A 83 -20.33 19.05 -30.92
C GLY A 83 -20.52 17.65 -30.30
N LEU A 84 -20.78 16.63 -31.11
CA LEU A 84 -20.89 15.25 -30.65
C LEU A 84 -19.56 14.70 -30.14
N ILE A 85 -18.44 14.99 -30.81
CA ILE A 85 -17.10 14.59 -30.36
C ILE A 85 -16.77 15.24 -29.01
N LEU A 86 -17.06 16.53 -28.84
CA LEU A 86 -16.85 17.22 -27.57
C LEU A 86 -17.72 16.64 -26.45
N LEU A 87 -18.98 16.30 -26.73
CA LEU A 87 -19.85 15.63 -25.78
C LEU A 87 -19.29 14.25 -25.39
N TRP A 88 -18.76 13.49 -26.35
CA TRP A 88 -18.11 12.19 -26.09
C TRP A 88 -16.86 12.33 -25.22
N VAL A 89 -16.00 13.31 -25.51
CA VAL A 89 -14.83 13.61 -24.67
C VAL A 89 -15.28 14.00 -23.26
N ALA A 90 -16.33 14.81 -23.12
CA ALA A 90 -16.86 15.19 -21.82
C ALA A 90 -17.42 13.98 -21.05
N ILE A 91 -18.20 13.10 -21.70
CA ILE A 91 -18.72 11.86 -21.08
C ILE A 91 -17.57 10.93 -20.68
N PHE A 92 -16.56 10.76 -21.54
CA PHE A 92 -15.42 9.90 -21.25
C PHE A 92 -14.59 10.45 -20.09
N VAL A 93 -14.34 11.77 -20.06
CA VAL A 93 -13.69 12.45 -18.93
C VAL A 93 -14.53 12.27 -17.66
N PHE A 94 -15.84 12.49 -17.72
CA PHE A 94 -16.74 12.35 -16.56
C PHE A 94 -16.81 10.91 -16.06
N ALA A 95 -16.85 9.92 -16.94
CA ALA A 95 -16.82 8.50 -16.60
C ALA A 95 -15.46 8.06 -16.05
N SER A 96 -14.36 8.62 -16.57
CA SER A 96 -13.00 8.34 -16.07
C SER A 96 -12.74 9.00 -14.70
N LEU A 97 -13.39 10.13 -14.43
CA LEU A 97 -13.38 10.81 -13.12
C LEU A 97 -14.29 10.08 -12.12
N ASN A 98 -15.38 9.46 -12.59
CA ASN A 98 -16.25 8.58 -11.82
C ASN A 98 -15.68 7.15 -11.69
N LYS A 99 -14.37 6.99 -11.48
CA LYS A 99 -13.88 5.75 -10.86
C LYS A 99 -14.67 5.58 -9.57
N LYS A 100 -15.46 4.50 -9.45
CA LYS A 100 -16.23 4.20 -8.25
C LYS A 100 -15.25 4.23 -7.07
N VAL A 101 -15.39 5.24 -6.21
CA VAL A 101 -14.67 5.30 -4.95
C VAL A 101 -15.06 4.04 -4.20
N ARG A 102 -14.08 3.18 -3.89
CA ARG A 102 -14.30 1.97 -3.10
C ARG A 102 -15.01 2.38 -1.81
N PRO A 103 -16.21 1.83 -1.51
CA PRO A 103 -16.85 2.12 -0.23
C PRO A 103 -15.93 1.64 0.89
N ILE A 104 -15.83 2.44 1.95
CA ILE A 104 -15.13 2.03 3.16
C ILE A 104 -15.87 0.83 3.75
N SER A 105 -15.12 -0.17 4.19
CA SER A 105 -15.66 -1.35 4.88
C SER A 105 -16.51 -0.92 6.08
N ASP A 106 -17.54 -1.69 6.47
CA ASP A 106 -18.37 -1.41 7.65
C ASP A 106 -17.56 -1.30 8.95
N TYR A 107 -16.31 -1.78 8.93
CA TYR A 107 -15.33 -1.65 9.99
C TYR A 107 -13.93 -1.37 9.42
N LEU A 108 -13.15 -0.61 10.18
CA LEU A 108 -11.71 -0.44 10.02
C LEU A 108 -10.98 -1.29 11.06
N LEU A 109 -10.04 -2.10 10.60
CA LEU A 109 -9.12 -2.84 11.48
C LEU A 109 -8.06 -1.89 12.02
N VAL A 110 -7.87 -1.87 13.34
CA VAL A 110 -6.79 -1.13 14.00
C VAL A 110 -5.97 -2.09 14.83
N GLU A 111 -4.70 -2.19 14.49
CA GLU A 111 -3.73 -3.09 15.10
C GLU A 111 -2.72 -2.28 15.92
N ILE A 112 -2.44 -2.70 17.15
CA ILE A 112 -1.43 -2.05 17.99
C ILE A 112 -0.24 -2.99 18.16
N ASN A 113 0.97 -2.51 17.84
CA ASN A 113 2.18 -3.31 17.98
C ASN A 113 3.37 -2.54 18.56
N SER A 114 4.42 -3.30 18.89
CA SER A 114 5.68 -2.82 19.46
C SER A 114 6.86 -3.48 18.74
N PRO A 115 8.06 -2.87 18.71
CA PRO A 115 9.23 -3.54 18.18
C PRO A 115 9.58 -4.77 19.01
N ARG A 116 10.13 -5.78 18.35
CA ARG A 116 10.54 -7.03 18.98
C ARG A 116 11.46 -6.77 20.19
N LEU A 117 11.22 -7.43 21.32
CA LEU A 117 11.92 -7.26 22.61
C LEU A 117 11.76 -5.88 23.28
N TYR A 118 10.88 -5.01 22.79
CA TYR A 118 10.63 -3.68 23.38
C TYR A 118 9.12 -3.46 23.58
N PRO A 119 8.48 -4.26 24.46
CA PRO A 119 7.03 -4.26 24.61
C PRO A 119 6.54 -2.95 25.20
N VAL A 120 5.30 -2.60 24.84
CA VAL A 120 4.60 -1.45 25.41
C VAL A 120 3.16 -1.81 25.80
N THR A 121 2.51 -0.94 26.55
CA THR A 121 1.06 -1.03 26.78
C THR A 121 0.41 0.31 26.56
N VAL A 122 -0.60 0.33 25.72
CA VAL A 122 -1.39 1.53 25.44
C VAL A 122 -2.36 1.72 26.60
N SER A 123 -2.21 2.84 27.32
CA SER A 123 -3.04 3.16 28.49
C SER A 123 -4.36 3.79 28.07
N ASP A 124 -4.31 4.67 27.07
CA ASP A 124 -5.45 5.34 26.46
C ASP A 124 -5.16 5.61 24.98
N CYS A 125 -6.13 5.37 24.11
CA CYS A 125 -6.05 5.67 22.69
C CYS A 125 -7.43 6.06 22.18
N LYS A 126 -7.57 7.30 21.72
CA LYS A 126 -8.76 7.83 21.09
C LYS A 126 -8.47 8.10 19.62
N ILE A 127 -9.29 7.49 18.75
CA ILE A 127 -9.25 7.72 17.31
C ILE A 127 -10.53 8.45 16.93
N THR A 128 -10.39 9.61 16.29
CA THR A 128 -11.52 10.40 15.79
C THR A 128 -11.58 10.27 14.27
N LEU A 129 -12.75 9.89 13.76
CA LEU A 129 -13.03 9.75 12.34
C LEU A 129 -13.33 11.10 11.70
N SER A 130 -13.24 11.14 10.36
CA SER A 130 -13.51 12.36 9.58
C SER A 130 -14.95 12.90 9.73
N ASN A 131 -15.90 12.05 10.11
CA ASN A 131 -17.30 12.42 10.38
C ASN A 131 -17.52 12.97 11.81
N GLY A 132 -16.47 13.03 12.64
CA GLY A 132 -16.52 13.51 14.03
C GLY A 132 -16.80 12.42 15.07
N GLU A 133 -17.13 11.20 14.67
CA GLU A 133 -17.26 10.07 15.60
C GLU A 133 -15.90 9.73 16.22
N ALA A 134 -15.88 9.35 17.49
CA ALA A 134 -14.65 9.03 18.19
C ALA A 134 -14.77 7.72 18.96
N TYR A 135 -13.73 6.89 18.84
CA TYR A 135 -13.63 5.60 19.48
C TYR A 135 -12.44 5.61 20.42
N ARG A 136 -12.65 5.18 21.65
CA ARG A 136 -11.63 5.17 22.70
C ARG A 136 -11.36 3.74 23.16
N PHE A 137 -10.10 3.35 23.11
CA PHE A 137 -9.56 2.07 23.51
C PHE A 137 -8.59 2.30 24.67
N GLY A 138 -8.48 1.34 25.60
CA GLY A 138 -7.61 1.47 26.75
C GLY A 138 -8.15 0.85 28.03
N ARG A 139 -7.44 1.12 29.14
CA ARG A 139 -7.43 0.31 30.37
C ARG A 139 -8.79 0.06 31.03
N LYS A 140 -9.83 0.84 30.74
CA LYS A 140 -11.19 0.63 31.30
C LYS A 140 -12.11 -0.29 30.49
N GLY A 141 -11.65 -0.85 29.36
CA GLY A 141 -12.45 -1.80 28.56
C GLY A 141 -11.63 -2.90 27.89
N HIS A 142 -10.42 -2.60 27.41
CA HIS A 142 -9.56 -3.54 26.70
C HIS A 142 -8.10 -3.25 27.06
N LYS A 143 -7.39 -4.25 27.58
CA LYS A 143 -5.98 -4.08 27.96
C LYS A 143 -5.13 -4.24 26.70
N MET A 144 -4.89 -3.14 26.01
CA MET A 144 -4.13 -3.15 24.75
C MET A 144 -2.63 -3.29 25.02
N ILE A 145 -2.17 -4.53 25.06
CA ILE A 145 -0.75 -4.84 25.18
C ILE A 145 -0.23 -4.92 23.76
N ALA A 146 0.68 -4.02 23.41
CA ALA A 146 1.40 -4.14 22.16
C ALA A 146 2.27 -5.40 22.26
N VAL A 147 1.85 -6.48 21.62
CA VAL A 147 2.57 -7.75 21.63
C VAL A 147 3.86 -7.59 20.83
N GLU A 148 4.88 -8.34 21.24
CA GLU A 148 6.13 -8.50 20.50
C GLU A 148 5.81 -9.05 19.10
N GLY A 149 5.85 -8.20 18.07
CA GLY A 149 5.74 -8.64 16.69
C GLY A 149 7.09 -9.17 16.19
N ASP A 150 7.08 -10.23 15.37
CA ASP A 150 8.32 -10.72 14.71
C ASP A 150 8.94 -9.64 13.79
N ALA A 151 8.14 -8.66 13.36
CA ALA A 151 8.59 -7.47 12.65
C ALA A 151 7.81 -6.22 13.10
N TRP A 152 8.50 -5.09 13.26
CA TRP A 152 7.89 -3.79 13.47
C TRP A 152 6.92 -3.46 12.33
N GLY A 153 5.72 -2.97 12.68
CA GLY A 153 4.60 -2.84 11.74
C GLY A 153 3.79 -4.12 11.46
N LYS A 154 4.10 -5.29 12.04
CA LYS A 154 3.38 -6.56 11.85
C LYS A 154 2.95 -7.18 13.19
N GLU A 155 1.82 -7.89 13.17
CA GLU A 155 1.32 -8.78 14.24
C GLU A 155 1.19 -8.10 15.60
N GLY A 156 0.02 -7.49 15.81
CA GLY A 156 -0.36 -6.83 17.04
C GLY A 156 -1.75 -7.21 17.54
N GLU A 157 -2.19 -6.55 18.60
CA GLU A 157 -3.55 -6.69 19.11
C GLU A 157 -4.53 -5.95 18.20
N ILE A 158 -5.55 -6.64 17.69
CA ILE A 158 -6.49 -6.12 16.71
C ILE A 158 -7.77 -5.64 17.42
N THR A 159 -8.23 -4.46 17.05
CA THR A 159 -9.53 -3.91 17.40
C THR A 159 -10.27 -3.46 16.15
N TYR A 160 -11.60 -3.46 16.20
CA TYR A 160 -12.47 -3.10 15.09
C TYR A 160 -13.15 -1.78 15.40
N ILE A 161 -13.00 -0.81 14.51
CA ILE A 161 -13.72 0.47 14.58
C ILE A 161 -14.88 0.38 13.60
N PRO A 162 -16.14 0.31 14.06
CA PRO A 162 -17.27 0.38 13.15
C PRO A 162 -17.33 1.78 12.54
N GLY A 163 -17.75 1.87 11.28
CA GLY A 163 -17.94 3.16 10.62
C GLY A 163 -17.52 3.14 9.16
N ASP A 164 -18.07 4.08 8.41
CA ASP A 164 -17.84 4.26 6.98
C ASP A 164 -16.83 5.37 6.67
N SER A 165 -16.11 5.85 7.69
CA SER A 165 -15.28 7.04 7.64
C SER A 165 -13.85 6.74 8.07
N LEU A 166 -12.87 7.31 7.37
CA LEU A 166 -11.45 7.12 7.69
C LEU A 166 -11.02 8.02 8.87
N PRO A 167 -10.05 7.56 9.68
CA PRO A 167 -9.49 8.33 10.79
C PRO A 167 -8.88 9.66 10.37
N ALA A 168 -9.14 10.70 11.17
CA ALA A 168 -8.62 12.04 10.95
C ALA A 168 -7.71 12.53 12.08
N HIS A 169 -7.86 11.98 13.30
CA HIS A 169 -7.09 12.43 14.46
C HIS A 169 -6.83 11.27 15.43
N ILE A 170 -5.67 11.29 16.08
CA ILE A 170 -5.26 10.31 17.10
C ILE A 170 -4.78 11.04 18.37
N ASP A 171 -5.23 10.54 19.52
CA ASP A 171 -4.79 10.91 20.86
C ASP A 171 -4.43 9.60 21.56
N ILE A 172 -3.14 9.38 21.81
CA ILE A 172 -2.62 8.11 22.32
C ILE A 172 -1.57 8.31 23.41
N SER A 173 -1.69 7.51 24.48
CA SER A 173 -0.74 7.39 25.56
C SER A 173 -0.33 5.94 25.76
N TYR A 174 0.97 5.69 25.91
CA TYR A 174 1.50 4.33 26.14
C TYR A 174 2.68 4.30 27.10
N LEU A 175 2.80 3.19 27.84
CA LEU A 175 3.90 2.87 28.73
C LEU A 175 4.95 2.01 27.99
N SER A 176 6.19 2.49 27.93
CA SER A 176 7.36 1.70 27.55
C SER A 176 7.91 0.97 28.77
N TYR A 177 7.90 -0.36 28.77
CA TYR A 177 8.35 -1.15 29.92
C TYR A 177 9.85 -1.09 30.14
N VAL A 178 10.62 -1.06 29.05
CA VAL A 178 12.08 -1.01 29.08
C VAL A 178 12.60 0.36 29.54
N GLU A 179 11.86 1.43 29.29
CA GLU A 179 12.24 2.78 29.75
C GLU A 179 11.58 3.16 31.08
N ASP A 180 10.52 2.45 31.48
CA ASP A 180 9.64 2.82 32.59
C ASP A 180 9.08 4.26 32.44
N LYS A 181 8.65 4.60 31.22
CA LYS A 181 8.16 5.92 30.83
C LYS A 181 6.83 5.85 30.12
N VAL A 182 5.97 6.84 30.35
CA VAL A 182 4.76 7.05 29.54
C VAL A 182 5.03 8.15 28.52
N TYR A 183 4.60 7.91 27.29
CA TYR A 183 4.64 8.87 26.20
C TYR A 183 3.24 9.17 25.69
N HIS A 184 3.02 10.42 25.28
CA HIS A 184 1.74 10.91 24.78
C HIS A 184 1.90 11.60 23.42
N VAL A 185 0.98 11.31 22.49
CA VAL A 185 0.85 11.95 21.17
C VAL A 185 -0.61 12.33 20.95
N GLU A 186 -0.85 13.60 20.65
CA GLU A 186 -2.13 14.11 20.14
C GLU A 186 -1.84 14.81 18.81
N ALA A 187 -2.40 14.29 17.72
CA ALA A 187 -2.07 14.76 16.38
C ALA A 187 -3.14 14.45 15.33
N ASP A 188 -3.26 15.34 14.35
CA ASP A 188 -4.04 15.09 13.13
C ASP A 188 -3.30 14.14 12.19
N LEU A 189 -4.07 13.24 11.57
CA LEU A 189 -3.58 12.31 10.57
C LEU A 189 -3.59 12.98 9.18
N PRO A 190 -2.68 12.60 8.26
CA PRO A 190 -2.68 13.16 6.91
C PRO A 190 -3.81 12.55 6.07
N VAL A 191 -5.03 13.08 6.24
CA VAL A 191 -6.29 12.56 5.66
C VAL A 191 -6.22 12.42 4.14
N GLU A 192 -5.58 13.34 3.42
CA GLU A 192 -5.41 13.25 1.96
C GLU A 192 -4.55 12.03 1.55
N LYS A 193 -3.42 11.82 2.23
CA LYS A 193 -2.53 10.68 1.99
C LYS A 193 -3.24 9.37 2.37
N LEU A 194 -3.94 9.35 3.50
CA LEU A 194 -4.72 8.22 3.96
C LEU A 194 -5.78 7.83 2.93
N ASN A 195 -6.60 8.79 2.47
CA ASN A 195 -7.61 8.56 1.44
C ASN A 195 -7.00 8.03 0.16
N LYS A 196 -5.93 8.67 -0.34
CA LYS A 196 -5.26 8.25 -1.58
C LYS A 196 -4.78 6.80 -1.50
N LEU A 197 -4.10 6.44 -0.40
CA LEU A 197 -3.57 5.10 -0.21
C LEU A 197 -4.69 4.08 0.01
N TYR A 198 -5.70 4.36 0.83
CA TYR A 198 -6.78 3.42 1.15
C TYR A 198 -7.56 2.96 -0.09
N HIS A 199 -7.71 3.83 -1.08
CA HIS A 199 -8.39 3.53 -2.35
C HIS A 199 -7.43 3.00 -3.43
N GLN A 200 -6.14 2.91 -3.15
CA GLN A 200 -5.17 2.30 -4.04
C GLN A 200 -5.29 0.78 -3.99
N GLY A 201 -5.28 0.14 -5.17
CA GLY A 201 -5.19 -1.31 -5.31
C GLY A 201 -3.81 -1.77 -5.78
N TRP A 202 -3.46 -3.03 -5.51
CA TRP A 202 -2.30 -3.71 -6.10
C TRP A 202 -2.60 -5.18 -6.37
N LEU A 203 -1.72 -5.85 -7.11
CA LEU A 203 -1.80 -7.30 -7.31
C LEU A 203 -0.80 -8.00 -6.39
N ASN A 204 -1.28 -8.92 -5.55
CA ASN A 204 -0.43 -9.79 -4.73
C ASN A 204 0.28 -10.85 -5.58
N GLY A 205 1.15 -11.68 -4.98
CA GLY A 205 1.83 -12.79 -5.66
C GLY A 205 0.91 -13.75 -6.43
N TRP A 206 -0.34 -13.91 -6.00
CA TRP A 206 -1.36 -14.74 -6.64
C TRP A 206 -2.10 -14.04 -7.79
N ASN A 207 -1.76 -12.78 -8.07
CA ASN A 207 -2.42 -11.88 -9.02
C ASN A 207 -3.87 -11.56 -8.66
N GLU A 208 -4.19 -11.53 -7.37
CA GLU A 208 -5.46 -11.07 -6.84
C GLU A 208 -5.34 -9.59 -6.50
N GLU A 209 -6.40 -8.82 -6.81
CA GLU A 209 -6.47 -7.41 -6.43
C GLU A 209 -6.64 -7.30 -4.92
N GLN A 210 -5.76 -6.52 -4.30
CA GLN A 210 -5.74 -6.23 -2.88
C GLN A 210 -5.88 -4.74 -2.63
N HIS A 211 -6.41 -4.41 -1.45
CA HIS A 211 -6.56 -3.04 -0.96
C HIS A 211 -6.22 -2.99 0.53
N TYR A 212 -5.91 -1.81 1.03
CA TYR A 212 -5.79 -1.64 2.48
C TYR A 212 -7.13 -1.86 3.18
N ASP A 213 -7.08 -2.49 4.35
CA ASP A 213 -8.25 -2.85 5.16
C ASP A 213 -8.16 -2.33 6.60
N GLY A 214 -7.01 -1.78 6.99
CA GLY A 214 -6.79 -1.32 8.35
C GLY A 214 -5.59 -0.43 8.52
N LEU A 215 -5.32 -0.12 9.79
CA LEU A 215 -4.18 0.63 10.27
C LEU A 215 -3.39 -0.21 11.27
N VAL A 216 -2.08 0.01 11.30
CA VAL A 216 -1.19 -0.45 12.37
C VAL A 216 -0.66 0.78 13.09
N ILE A 217 -0.81 0.83 14.40
CA ILE A 217 -0.25 1.85 15.29
C ILE A 217 0.91 1.19 16.04
N GLY A 218 2.12 1.49 15.60
CA GLY A 218 3.34 1.07 16.26
C GLY A 218 3.74 2.06 17.33
N CYS A 219 3.84 1.59 18.58
CA CYS A 219 4.41 2.32 19.69
C CYS A 219 5.77 1.72 20.09
N ALA A 220 6.81 2.54 20.10
CA ALA A 220 8.20 2.12 20.32
C ALA A 220 8.89 2.94 21.40
N PRO A 221 10.06 2.50 21.89
CA PRO A 221 10.87 3.30 22.80
C PRO A 221 11.17 4.71 22.30
N PHE A 222 11.60 5.58 23.20
CA PHE A 222 11.88 6.98 22.94
C PHE A 222 10.66 7.80 22.49
N GLY A 223 9.44 7.37 22.77
CA GLY A 223 8.24 8.11 22.38
C GLY A 223 7.91 8.03 20.88
N ILE A 224 8.42 7.04 20.15
CA ILE A 224 8.13 6.91 18.71
C ILE A 224 6.76 6.27 18.51
N VAL A 225 5.88 6.98 17.79
CA VAL A 225 4.62 6.45 17.26
C VAL A 225 4.68 6.45 15.74
N LYS A 226 4.40 5.31 15.12
CA LYS A 226 4.31 5.16 13.67
C LYS A 226 2.97 4.58 13.28
N ILE A 227 2.39 5.09 12.20
CA ILE A 227 1.12 4.61 11.69
C ILE A 227 1.34 4.11 10.26
N TRP A 228 0.92 2.88 9.99
CA TRP A 228 0.88 2.31 8.65
C TRP A 228 -0.56 2.03 8.26
N LEU A 229 -0.86 2.16 6.97
CA LEU A 229 -1.98 1.43 6.38
C LEU A 229 -1.55 -0.02 6.17
N ARG A 230 -2.43 -0.97 6.48
CA ARG A 230 -2.19 -2.40 6.33
C ARG A 230 -3.22 -3.11 5.47
N SER A 231 -2.76 -4.19 4.87
CA SER A 231 -3.55 -5.36 4.52
C SER A 231 -2.70 -6.58 4.84
N ASP A 232 -3.33 -7.65 5.33
CA ASP A 232 -2.70 -8.94 5.65
C ASP A 232 -3.25 -10.11 4.81
N ILE A 233 -4.21 -9.84 3.92
CA ILE A 233 -4.86 -10.85 3.08
C ILE A 233 -3.90 -11.30 1.95
N HIS A 234 -3.56 -12.59 1.95
CA HIS A 234 -2.88 -13.33 0.87
C HIS A 234 -1.67 -12.62 0.23
N GLY A 235 -0.79 -12.03 1.03
CA GLY A 235 0.36 -11.26 0.51
C GLY A 235 0.04 -9.76 0.50
N GLY A 236 -0.21 -9.26 1.70
CA GLY A 236 -0.65 -7.90 1.93
C GLY A 236 0.45 -6.85 1.73
N ARG A 237 0.14 -5.61 2.09
CA ARG A 237 1.04 -4.47 1.97
C ARG A 237 0.93 -3.62 3.22
N ARG A 238 2.06 -3.02 3.62
CA ARG A 238 2.12 -2.01 4.66
C ARG A 238 2.86 -0.79 4.17
N THR A 239 2.20 0.35 4.22
CA THR A 239 2.78 1.63 3.81
C THR A 239 2.65 2.62 4.94
N GLU A 240 3.76 3.28 5.25
CA GLU A 240 3.83 4.27 6.32
C GLU A 240 2.98 5.47 5.94
N LEU A 241 2.02 5.77 6.82
CA LEU A 241 1.18 6.94 6.71
C LEU A 241 1.89 8.16 7.31
N CYS A 242 2.31 8.06 8.56
CA CYS A 242 2.97 9.13 9.31
C CYS A 242 3.75 8.59 10.52
N SER A 243 4.58 9.46 11.10
CA SER A 243 5.30 9.19 12.35
C SER A 243 5.28 10.42 13.24
N PHE A 244 5.17 10.19 14.55
CA PHE A 244 5.13 11.22 15.57
C PHE A 244 6.14 10.91 16.67
N LYS A 245 6.60 11.97 17.33
CA LYS A 245 7.42 11.91 18.54
C LYS A 245 6.56 12.36 19.72
N GLY A 246 6.25 11.43 20.60
CA GLY A 246 5.52 11.66 21.83
C GLY A 246 6.33 12.41 22.86
N LYS A 247 5.62 13.14 23.72
CA LYS A 247 6.18 13.81 24.89
C LYS A 247 6.10 12.85 26.07
N GLU A 248 7.14 12.83 26.89
CA GLU A 248 7.12 12.10 28.15
C GLU A 248 6.07 12.73 29.08
N ASP A 249 5.24 11.88 29.68
CA ASP A 249 4.19 12.29 30.62
C ASP A 249 4.41 11.58 31.97
N TRP A 250 5.10 12.29 32.85
CA TRP A 250 5.41 11.81 34.20
C TRP A 250 4.16 11.65 35.07
N GLU A 251 3.17 12.54 34.92
CA GLU A 251 1.93 12.47 35.70
C GLU A 251 1.12 11.24 35.30
N ALA A 252 1.04 10.94 34.00
CA ALA A 252 0.41 9.72 33.51
C ALA A 252 1.14 8.45 33.99
N LEU A 253 2.48 8.46 34.08
CA LEU A 253 3.23 7.35 34.66
C LEU A 253 2.89 7.15 36.14
N LEU A 254 2.86 8.23 36.93
CA LEU A 254 2.45 8.18 38.33
C LEU A 254 1.03 7.64 38.47
N GLY A 255 0.08 8.18 37.69
CA GLY A 255 -1.28 7.69 37.64
C GLY A 255 -1.35 6.21 37.30
N TYR A 256 -0.55 5.74 36.33
CA TYR A 256 -0.50 4.34 35.95
C TYR A 256 0.02 3.43 37.07
N LYS A 257 1.09 3.87 37.77
CA LYS A 257 1.71 3.15 38.90
C LYS A 257 0.86 3.20 40.17
N MET A 258 0.03 4.23 40.35
CA MET A 258 -0.86 4.37 41.50
C MET A 258 -2.23 3.71 41.28
N ASP A 259 -2.67 3.56 40.02
CA ASP A 259 -3.98 2.99 39.73
C ASP A 259 -4.10 1.54 40.24
N CYS A 260 -5.25 1.24 40.83
CA CYS A 260 -5.50 0.04 41.61
C CYS A 260 -4.36 -0.31 42.58
N ASN A 261 -3.83 0.67 43.29
CA ASN A 261 -2.70 0.54 44.23
C ASN A 261 -1.45 -0.11 43.60
N GLY A 262 -1.23 0.11 42.30
CA GLY A 262 -0.09 -0.42 41.55
C GLY A 262 -0.15 -1.90 41.19
N ILE A 263 -1.24 -2.59 41.53
CA ILE A 263 -1.42 -4.03 41.23
C ILE A 263 -1.31 -4.27 39.73
N HIS A 264 -1.98 -3.47 38.91
CA HIS A 264 -1.99 -3.68 37.46
C HIS A 264 -0.62 -3.44 36.82
N TYR A 265 0.09 -2.36 37.19
CA TYR A 265 1.45 -2.12 36.70
C TYR A 265 2.37 -3.28 37.05
N LYS A 266 2.27 -3.81 38.28
CA LYS A 266 3.05 -4.97 38.70
C LYS A 266 2.70 -6.21 37.88
N CYS A 267 1.41 -6.54 37.75
CA CYS A 267 0.95 -7.70 36.99
C CYS A 267 1.31 -7.62 35.51
N ASP A 268 1.29 -6.43 34.90
CA ASP A 268 1.67 -6.27 33.50
C ASP A 268 3.17 -6.41 33.29
N LYS A 269 3.96 -5.84 34.20
CA LYS A 269 5.41 -6.00 34.17
C LYS A 269 5.82 -7.46 34.37
N GLU A 270 5.09 -8.22 35.19
CA GLU A 270 5.28 -9.68 35.36
C GLU A 270 4.90 -10.50 34.11
N ARG A 271 4.05 -9.97 33.21
CA ARG A 271 3.69 -10.61 31.93
C ARG A 271 4.74 -10.37 30.85
N VAL A 272 5.63 -9.39 31.03
CA VAL A 272 6.75 -9.16 30.11
C VAL A 272 7.71 -10.34 30.19
N ARG A 273 8.03 -10.92 29.03
CA ARG A 273 8.89 -12.11 28.92
C ARG A 273 10.29 -11.83 29.45
N ASN A 274 10.89 -12.79 30.15
CA ASN A 274 12.27 -12.68 30.67
C ASN A 274 13.31 -12.27 29.61
N LYS A 275 13.16 -12.75 28.36
CA LYS A 275 14.04 -12.38 27.24
C LYS A 275 14.11 -10.87 26.97
N VAL A 276 13.06 -10.11 27.29
CA VAL A 276 13.06 -8.64 27.18
C VAL A 276 14.05 -8.05 28.17
N TRP A 277 14.02 -8.53 29.42
CA TRP A 277 14.91 -8.06 30.49
C TRP A 277 16.36 -8.50 30.25
N GLU A 278 16.57 -9.75 29.81
CA GLU A 278 17.89 -10.25 29.40
C GLU A 278 18.49 -9.41 28.25
N ASN A 279 17.68 -9.07 27.24
CA ASN A 279 18.08 -8.19 26.15
C ASN A 279 18.40 -6.77 26.65
N GLN A 280 17.58 -6.24 27.55
CA GLN A 280 17.82 -4.92 28.12
C GLN A 280 19.14 -4.86 28.90
N GLU A 281 19.49 -5.91 29.65
CA GLU A 281 20.78 -6.00 30.35
C GLU A 281 21.96 -6.13 29.39
N THR A 282 21.80 -6.88 28.30
CA THR A 282 22.88 -7.19 27.34
C THR A 282 23.11 -6.07 26.31
N ASN A 283 22.01 -5.55 25.74
CA ASN A 283 22.01 -4.68 24.57
C ASN A 283 21.43 -3.28 24.88
N GLY A 284 20.75 -3.09 26.02
CA GLY A 284 20.14 -1.82 26.39
C GLY A 284 18.87 -1.50 25.60
N LEU A 285 18.68 -0.22 25.30
CA LEU A 285 17.59 0.29 24.48
C LEU A 285 17.87 0.04 22.99
N PRO A 286 16.85 0.01 22.12
CA PRO A 286 17.08 -0.22 20.70
C PRO A 286 17.92 0.90 20.10
N ASP A 287 18.75 0.55 19.12
CA ASP A 287 19.54 1.53 18.38
C ASP A 287 18.63 2.59 17.76
N THR A 288 18.87 3.87 18.08
CA THR A 288 18.06 4.97 17.58
C THR A 288 18.18 5.10 16.07
N LEU A 289 19.28 4.65 15.44
CA LEU A 289 19.46 4.63 13.98
C LEU A 289 18.30 3.94 13.27
N PHE A 290 17.68 2.92 13.89
CA PHE A 290 16.52 2.24 13.32
C PHE A 290 15.30 3.17 13.18
N PHE A 291 15.10 4.08 14.14
CA PHE A 291 14.01 5.05 14.11
C PHE A 291 14.42 6.33 13.38
N ASP A 292 15.64 6.81 13.62
CA ASP A 292 16.16 8.05 13.06
C ASP A 292 16.30 7.93 11.54
N ASN A 293 16.77 6.81 10.98
CA ASN A 293 16.90 6.67 9.52
C ASN A 293 15.64 6.18 8.82
N SER A 294 14.59 5.85 9.58
CA SER A 294 13.37 5.26 9.02
C SER A 294 12.57 6.19 8.11
N HIS A 295 12.92 7.48 8.05
CA HIS A 295 12.33 8.48 7.16
C HIS A 295 13.14 8.72 5.88
N ILE A 296 14.41 8.27 5.84
CA ILE A 296 15.28 8.46 4.69
C ILE A 296 14.83 7.51 3.58
N ARG A 297 14.46 8.09 2.43
CA ARG A 297 13.96 7.37 1.27
C ARG A 297 14.90 7.58 0.10
N TYR A 298 15.24 6.50 -0.59
CA TYR A 298 16.13 6.48 -1.74
C TYR A 298 15.33 6.10 -2.97
N ASN A 299 15.64 6.71 -4.12
CA ASN A 299 15.00 6.42 -5.39
C ASN A 299 15.61 5.17 -6.03
N TYR A 300 15.12 3.98 -5.69
CA TYR A 300 15.68 2.75 -6.23
C TYR A 300 14.61 1.74 -6.65
N ARG A 301 15.04 0.81 -7.49
CA ARG A 301 14.29 -0.41 -7.83
C ARG A 301 15.15 -1.64 -7.57
N ILE A 302 14.52 -2.80 -7.47
CA ILE A 302 15.20 -4.08 -7.27
C ILE A 302 15.32 -4.77 -8.62
N VAL A 303 16.54 -5.16 -9.00
CA VAL A 303 16.82 -5.85 -10.25
C VAL A 303 17.38 -7.23 -9.92
N VAL A 304 16.65 -8.28 -10.29
CA VAL A 304 17.07 -9.66 -10.07
C VAL A 304 17.67 -10.21 -11.37
N GLU A 305 18.96 -10.50 -11.34
CA GLU A 305 19.72 -11.11 -12.45
C GLU A 305 20.05 -12.56 -12.07
N THR A 306 19.70 -13.52 -12.92
CA THR A 306 19.95 -14.96 -12.70
C THR A 306 20.65 -15.57 -13.91
N GLU A 307 21.60 -16.49 -13.65
CA GLU A 307 22.30 -17.25 -14.68
C GLU A 307 21.47 -18.45 -15.20
N SER A 308 20.39 -18.81 -14.49
CA SER A 308 19.46 -19.87 -14.89
C SER A 308 18.44 -19.35 -15.90
N PRO A 309 18.38 -19.89 -17.14
CA PRO A 309 17.42 -19.44 -18.16
C PRO A 309 15.97 -19.84 -17.83
N ASP A 310 15.76 -20.84 -16.97
CA ASP A 310 14.44 -21.33 -16.58
C ASP A 310 13.86 -20.58 -15.37
N ASP A 311 14.65 -19.76 -14.71
CA ASP A 311 14.21 -18.99 -13.56
C ASP A 311 13.17 -17.95 -13.94
N LYS A 312 11.95 -18.15 -13.43
CA LYS A 312 10.88 -17.16 -13.51
C LYS A 312 10.49 -16.74 -12.12
N LEU A 313 10.83 -15.49 -11.76
CA LEU A 313 10.39 -14.88 -10.52
C LEU A 313 8.86 -14.78 -10.55
N HIS A 314 8.22 -15.36 -9.54
CA HIS A 314 6.77 -15.39 -9.43
C HIS A 314 6.28 -14.28 -8.52
N ASN A 315 6.95 -14.11 -7.38
CA ASN A 315 6.56 -13.20 -6.33
C ASN A 315 7.80 -12.60 -5.64
N MET A 316 7.69 -11.38 -5.13
CA MET A 316 8.71 -10.74 -4.32
C MET A 316 8.07 -10.17 -3.04
N GLU A 317 8.54 -10.65 -1.89
CA GLU A 317 8.24 -10.04 -0.60
C GLU A 317 9.40 -9.14 -0.19
N LEU A 318 9.08 -7.91 0.19
CA LEU A 318 10.03 -6.87 0.56
C LEU A 318 9.62 -6.33 1.93
N VAL A 319 10.49 -6.43 2.91
CA VAL A 319 10.36 -5.75 4.21
C VAL A 319 11.40 -4.64 4.24
N LEU A 320 10.97 -3.42 4.53
CA LEU A 320 11.85 -2.25 4.65
C LEU A 320 12.24 -2.00 6.11
N CYS A 321 13.35 -1.30 6.32
CA CYS A 321 13.85 -1.02 7.68
C CYS A 321 12.87 -0.21 8.53
N ASN A 322 11.95 0.56 7.94
CA ASN A 322 10.92 1.29 8.69
C ASN A 322 9.66 0.46 9.02
N GLY A 323 9.61 -0.83 8.70
CA GLY A 323 8.44 -1.70 8.92
C GLY A 323 7.44 -1.73 7.76
N GLU A 324 7.65 -0.93 6.71
CA GLU A 324 6.90 -1.08 5.46
C GLU A 324 7.12 -2.48 4.87
N TYR A 325 6.08 -2.99 4.22
CA TYR A 325 6.08 -4.31 3.62
C TYR A 325 5.39 -4.25 2.27
N ASP A 326 5.99 -4.87 1.27
CA ASP A 326 5.39 -5.01 -0.04
C ASP A 326 5.45 -6.48 -0.49
N ASN A 327 4.36 -6.97 -1.03
CA ASN A 327 4.26 -8.28 -1.65
C ASN A 327 3.66 -8.10 -3.04
N THR A 328 4.48 -8.29 -4.06
CA THR A 328 4.15 -7.94 -5.43
C THR A 328 4.30 -9.13 -6.36
N SER A 329 3.27 -9.36 -7.20
CA SER A 329 3.42 -10.30 -8.32
C SER A 329 4.53 -9.84 -9.24
N GLN A 330 5.45 -10.75 -9.49
CA GLN A 330 6.51 -10.57 -10.50
C GLN A 330 6.17 -11.29 -11.81
N SER A 331 5.06 -12.05 -11.82
CA SER A 331 4.68 -12.90 -12.95
C SER A 331 3.89 -12.20 -14.04
N LYS A 332 3.10 -11.17 -13.70
CA LYS A 332 2.25 -10.42 -14.65
C LYS A 332 2.63 -8.96 -14.80
N THR A 333 2.92 -8.31 -13.68
CA THR A 333 3.28 -6.90 -13.60
C THR A 333 4.54 -6.76 -12.75
N PRO A 334 5.71 -7.13 -13.30
CA PRO A 334 6.97 -6.99 -12.57
C PRO A 334 7.13 -5.56 -12.06
N ASP A 335 7.48 -5.43 -10.78
CA ASP A 335 7.69 -4.14 -10.15
C ASP A 335 9.08 -3.60 -10.56
N CYS A 336 9.11 -2.83 -11.64
CA CYS A 336 10.34 -2.35 -12.27
C CYS A 336 10.52 -0.83 -12.16
N ASP A 337 9.61 -0.15 -11.48
CA ASP A 337 9.61 1.30 -11.34
C ASP A 337 10.54 1.72 -10.20
N TYR A 338 11.21 2.87 -10.40
CA TYR A 338 11.94 3.51 -9.33
C TYR A 338 10.97 4.09 -8.31
N LYS A 339 11.22 3.82 -7.03
CA LYS A 339 10.38 4.26 -5.93
C LYS A 339 11.22 4.94 -4.87
N MET A 340 10.71 6.04 -4.34
CA MET A 340 11.24 6.66 -3.12
C MET A 340 10.89 5.80 -1.92
N GLN A 341 11.78 4.88 -1.55
CA GLN A 341 11.54 3.90 -0.50
C GLN A 341 12.73 3.76 0.43
N VAL A 342 12.46 3.32 1.66
CA VAL A 342 13.48 3.06 2.69
C VAL A 342 14.32 1.85 2.26
N CYS A 343 15.55 1.72 2.78
CA CYS A 343 16.41 0.56 2.50
C CYS A 343 15.75 -0.78 2.91
N PRO A 344 16.10 -1.88 2.22
CA PRO A 344 15.53 -3.19 2.50
C PRO A 344 16.10 -3.76 3.80
N LYS A 345 15.23 -4.34 4.62
CA LYS A 345 15.61 -5.20 5.74
C LYS A 345 15.61 -6.66 5.34
N TYR A 346 14.63 -7.08 4.54
CA TYR A 346 14.50 -8.45 4.10
C TYR A 346 13.88 -8.52 2.70
N ILE A 347 14.39 -9.41 1.86
CA ILE A 347 13.85 -9.70 0.53
C ILE A 347 13.67 -11.21 0.39
N ARG A 348 12.47 -11.64 0.00
CA ARG A 348 12.18 -13.02 -0.38
C ARG A 348 11.78 -13.07 -1.85
N LEU A 349 12.54 -13.85 -2.62
CA LEU A 349 12.28 -14.12 -4.02
C LEU A 349 11.66 -15.50 -4.13
N GLU A 350 10.42 -15.56 -4.61
CA GLU A 350 9.71 -16.82 -4.82
C GLU A 350 9.68 -17.15 -6.31
N TRP A 351 10.10 -18.36 -6.62
CA TRP A 351 10.34 -18.79 -7.99
C TRP A 351 9.24 -19.74 -8.44
N ARG A 352 8.86 -19.67 -9.72
CA ARG A 352 7.81 -20.53 -10.27
C ARG A 352 8.20 -22.01 -10.31
N TYR A 353 9.48 -22.30 -10.55
CA TYR A 353 9.96 -23.67 -10.80
C TYR A 353 11.00 -24.17 -9.80
N ARG A 354 11.45 -23.31 -8.86
CA ARG A 354 12.34 -23.77 -7.79
C ARG A 354 11.54 -24.21 -6.58
N ARG A 355 12.05 -25.23 -5.88
CA ARG A 355 11.48 -25.70 -4.61
C ARG A 355 11.78 -24.77 -3.43
N LYS A 356 12.87 -24.00 -3.50
CA LYS A 356 13.32 -23.11 -2.44
C LYS A 356 13.25 -21.66 -2.90
N ASN A 357 12.83 -20.80 -1.97
CA ASN A 357 12.88 -19.35 -2.14
C ASN A 357 14.29 -18.84 -1.85
N THR A 358 14.67 -17.74 -2.49
CA THR A 358 15.90 -17.03 -2.14
C THR A 358 15.55 -15.97 -1.09
N CYS A 359 16.12 -16.10 0.11
CA CYS A 359 15.89 -15.19 1.22
C CYS A 359 17.15 -14.37 1.48
N LEU A 360 17.02 -13.05 1.52
CA LEU A 360 18.08 -12.10 1.80
C LEU A 360 17.71 -11.32 3.05
N ASP A 361 18.42 -11.58 4.15
CA ASP A 361 18.31 -10.82 5.39
C ASP A 361 19.49 -9.85 5.50
N PHE A 362 19.18 -8.58 5.70
CA PHE A 362 20.14 -7.49 5.77
C PHE A 362 20.26 -6.98 7.20
N ASN A 363 21.49 -6.82 7.67
CA ASN A 363 21.73 -6.10 8.91
C ASN A 363 21.27 -4.64 8.72
N PRO A 364 20.30 -4.13 9.52
CA PRO A 364 19.76 -2.80 9.33
C PRO A 364 20.80 -1.68 9.39
N LYS A 365 21.84 -1.82 10.23
CA LYS A 365 22.88 -0.80 10.36
C LYS A 365 23.75 -0.75 9.10
N GLU A 366 24.24 -1.91 8.66
CA GLU A 366 25.09 -2.02 7.47
C GLU A 366 24.38 -1.56 6.20
N ILE A 367 23.12 -1.96 6.01
CA ILE A 367 22.39 -1.61 4.79
C ILE A 367 22.06 -0.12 4.74
N VAL A 368 21.78 0.51 5.89
CA VAL A 368 21.59 1.96 5.98
C VAL A 368 22.88 2.69 5.65
N GLU A 369 24.01 2.29 6.24
CA GLU A 369 25.32 2.88 5.95
C GLU A 369 25.72 2.70 4.47
N PHE A 370 25.47 1.52 3.90
CA PHE A 370 25.69 1.23 2.49
C PHE A 370 24.86 2.12 1.56
N PHE A 371 23.57 2.29 1.84
CA PHE A 371 22.70 3.16 1.03
C PHE A 371 23.10 4.63 1.17
N ASN A 372 23.29 5.13 2.41
CA ASN A 372 23.73 6.50 2.67
C ASN A 372 25.03 6.83 1.92
N SER A 373 26.04 5.96 2.02
CA SER A 373 27.33 6.17 1.36
C SER A 373 27.26 6.06 -0.17
N SER A 374 26.37 5.22 -0.70
CA SER A 374 26.24 5.02 -2.14
C SER A 374 25.50 6.17 -2.83
N PHE A 375 24.39 6.64 -2.25
CA PHE A 375 23.62 7.76 -2.79
C PHE A 375 24.26 9.12 -2.47
N GLY A 376 25.04 9.22 -1.38
CA GLY A 376 25.59 10.50 -0.94
C GLY A 376 24.47 11.50 -0.64
N ASP A 377 24.66 12.75 -1.07
CA ASP A 377 23.74 13.85 -0.74
C ASP A 377 22.44 13.85 -1.58
N ASP A 378 22.40 13.12 -2.70
CA ASP A 378 21.22 13.06 -3.57
C ASP A 378 20.58 11.68 -3.53
N CYS A 379 19.56 11.54 -2.68
CA CYS A 379 18.75 10.33 -2.59
C CYS A 379 17.72 10.18 -3.73
N SER A 380 17.55 11.19 -4.59
CA SER A 380 16.54 11.19 -5.66
C SER A 380 17.04 10.61 -6.98
N GLN A 381 18.36 10.50 -7.16
CA GLN A 381 18.95 9.88 -8.34
C GLN A 381 18.52 8.41 -8.48
N PRO A 382 18.21 7.90 -9.69
CA PRO A 382 17.79 6.51 -9.86
C PRO A 382 18.92 5.52 -9.54
N GLY A 383 18.64 4.56 -8.65
CA GLY A 383 19.53 3.46 -8.29
C GLY A 383 18.97 2.07 -8.59
N ASP A 384 19.79 1.18 -9.14
CA ASP A 384 19.44 -0.24 -9.32
C ASP A 384 20.08 -1.06 -8.19
N LEU A 385 19.26 -1.58 -7.27
CA LEU A 385 19.70 -2.61 -6.32
C LEU A 385 19.70 -3.96 -7.04
N VAL A 386 20.87 -4.36 -7.52
CA VAL A 386 21.07 -5.57 -8.32
C VAL A 386 21.41 -6.75 -7.43
N ILE A 387 20.57 -7.78 -7.49
CA ILE A 387 20.76 -9.09 -6.86
C ILE A 387 21.15 -10.07 -7.95
N ARG A 388 22.37 -10.60 -7.91
CA ARG A 388 22.89 -11.59 -8.86
C ARG A 388 22.90 -12.98 -8.26
N LEU A 389 22.27 -13.92 -8.97
CA LEU A 389 22.19 -15.33 -8.58
C LEU A 389 22.91 -16.21 -9.61
N ASP A 390 23.49 -17.33 -9.14
CA ASP A 390 24.06 -18.36 -10.01
C ASP A 390 22.97 -19.25 -10.63
N GLU A 391 23.39 -20.20 -11.47
CA GLU A 391 22.48 -21.16 -12.13
C GLU A 391 21.67 -22.01 -11.14
N TYR A 392 22.16 -22.19 -9.91
CA TYR A 392 21.51 -22.95 -8.85
C TYR A 392 20.63 -22.10 -7.93
N GLY A 393 20.72 -20.77 -8.04
CA GLY A 393 19.95 -19.81 -7.25
C GLY A 393 20.61 -19.30 -5.99
N ASN A 394 21.90 -19.59 -5.83
CA ASN A 394 22.69 -19.05 -4.75
C ASN A 394 23.07 -17.60 -5.05
N LEU A 395 23.15 -16.81 -3.99
CA LEU A 395 23.57 -15.43 -4.08
C LEU A 395 25.05 -15.34 -4.51
N LYS A 396 25.32 -14.72 -5.65
CA LYS A 396 26.69 -14.39 -6.09
C LYS A 396 27.13 -13.03 -5.58
N LYS A 397 26.23 -12.04 -5.70
CA LYS A 397 26.57 -10.64 -5.44
C LYS A 397 25.34 -9.77 -5.24
N ILE A 398 25.47 -8.79 -4.36
CA ILE A 398 24.57 -7.64 -4.25
C ILE A 398 25.35 -6.37 -4.59
N SER A 399 24.75 -5.48 -5.39
CA SER A 399 25.34 -4.18 -5.69
C SER A 399 24.28 -3.13 -5.95
N LEU A 400 24.62 -1.87 -5.69
CA LEU A 400 23.82 -0.72 -6.00
C LEU A 400 24.48 0.04 -7.15
N LYS A 401 23.81 0.11 -8.31
CA LYS A 401 24.30 0.87 -9.47
C LYS A 401 23.61 2.23 -9.50
N ILE A 402 24.39 3.30 -9.52
CA ILE A 402 23.89 4.68 -9.57
C ILE A 402 24.66 5.42 -10.65
N GLY A 403 23.97 5.80 -11.73
CA GLY A 403 24.61 6.34 -12.93
C GLY A 403 25.67 5.39 -13.48
N LYS A 404 26.95 5.81 -13.47
CA LYS A 404 28.09 4.98 -13.90
C LYS A 404 28.78 4.24 -12.76
N ASN A 405 28.43 4.54 -11.52
CA ASN A 405 29.08 4.00 -10.33
C ASN A 405 28.41 2.69 -9.91
N VAL A 406 29.20 1.77 -9.36
CA VAL A 406 28.73 0.47 -8.86
C VAL A 406 29.31 0.24 -7.49
N TYR A 407 28.45 0.28 -6.48
CA TYR A 407 28.79 0.05 -5.08
C TYR A 407 28.47 -1.42 -4.74
N ARG A 408 29.37 -2.12 -4.07
CA ARG A 408 29.18 -3.54 -3.70
C ARG A 408 28.75 -3.62 -2.25
N TYR A 409 27.73 -4.43 -1.98
CA TYR A 409 27.34 -4.76 -0.62
C TYR A 409 28.02 -6.07 -0.25
N ASP A 410 29.05 -5.98 0.60
CA ASP A 410 29.74 -7.12 1.16
C ASP A 410 29.04 -7.46 2.48
N LYS A 411 28.25 -8.53 2.49
CA LYS A 411 27.63 -9.03 3.72
C LYS A 411 28.77 -9.54 4.60
N GLU A 412 29.03 -8.92 5.75
CA GLU A 412 29.92 -9.55 6.72
C GLU A 412 29.32 -10.91 7.06
N ALA A 413 30.11 -11.97 6.94
CA ALA A 413 29.67 -13.29 7.34
C ALA A 413 29.33 -13.20 8.82
N GLU A 414 28.03 -13.26 9.15
CA GLU A 414 27.58 -13.47 10.52
C GLU A 414 28.35 -14.68 11.03
N LYS A 415 29.34 -14.42 11.89
CA LYS A 415 29.94 -15.47 12.69
C LYS A 415 28.82 -15.98 13.56
N GLU A 416 28.34 -17.18 13.25
CA GLU A 416 27.48 -17.95 14.16
C GLU A 416 28.08 -17.84 15.57
N GLN A 417 27.33 -17.20 16.47
CA GLN A 417 27.55 -17.24 17.92
C GLN A 417 26.33 -17.87 18.57
#